data_AF-A0A067E8K8-F1
#
_entry.id   AF-A0A067E8K8-F1
#
_cell.length_a   1.000
_cell.length_b   1.000
_cell.length_c   1.000
_cell.angle_alpha   90.00
_cell.angle_beta   90.00
_cell.angle_gamma   90.00
#
_symmetry.space_group_name_H-M   'P 1'
#
loop_
_entity.id
_entity.type
_entity.pdbx_description
1 polymer ?
#
loop_
_entity_poly.entity_id
_entity_poly.type
_entity_poly.pdbx_seq_one_letter_code
_entity_poly.pdbx_strand_id
1 'polypeptide(L)'
;GIPFFHCGDEILRSKSLDRDSYNSGDWLNRIDFSYNSNNWGVGLPPKEKNEKNWPLIRPRLADPSFKPQKSHILAALENFSDVLRIRYSSPLFRLRTANAIQERICFHNTGPSAVPGVIVMSIEDGHEGVPGLSQLDSNYSYIVVIFNSSPTEVSFVSPALQGKNLQLHPIQVAYILPNENLRIGLEIVLGQNNI
;
A
#
# COMPACT_ATOMS: atom_id res chain seq x y z
N GLY A 1 -9.85 2.35 9.57
CA GLY A 1 -9.09 2.59 10.82
C GLY A 1 -8.13 3.76 10.66
N ILE A 2 -7.19 3.91 11.62
CA ILE A 2 -6.15 4.95 11.64
C ILE A 2 -4.82 4.30 11.23
N PRO A 3 -4.26 4.60 10.04
CA PRO A 3 -2.95 4.11 9.64
C PRO A 3 -1.86 4.73 10.51
N PHE A 4 -0.82 3.95 10.78
CA PHE A 4 0.40 4.39 11.45
C PHE A 4 1.58 3.95 10.61
N PHE A 5 2.55 4.84 10.41
CA PHE A 5 3.72 4.61 9.59
C PHE A 5 4.96 4.90 10.43
N HIS A 6 5.95 4.03 10.32
CA HIS A 6 7.26 4.28 10.91
C HIS A 6 8.05 5.23 10.00
N CYS A 7 8.74 6.19 10.60
CA CYS A 7 9.53 7.16 9.82
C CYS A 7 10.61 6.42 9.01
N GLY A 8 10.49 6.50 7.68
CA GLY A 8 11.35 5.83 6.73
C GLY A 8 10.70 4.68 5.96
N ASP A 9 9.45 4.29 6.28
CA ASP A 9 8.69 3.31 5.49
C ASP A 9 8.58 3.76 4.02
N GLU A 10 8.40 5.07 3.82
CA GLU A 10 8.28 5.73 2.52
C GLU A 10 9.58 5.75 1.70
N ILE A 11 10.73 5.50 2.33
CA ILE A 11 12.07 5.54 1.68
C ILE A 11 12.85 4.24 1.86
N LEU A 12 12.14 3.12 2.09
CA LEU A 12 12.73 1.79 2.23
C LEU A 12 13.77 1.69 3.37
N ARG A 13 13.61 2.48 4.44
CA ARG A 13 14.60 2.59 5.53
C ARG A 13 15.01 1.23 6.05
N SER A 14 16.31 1.03 6.18
CA SER A 14 16.93 -0.14 6.79
C SER A 14 17.67 0.25 8.07
N LYS A 15 17.77 -0.72 8.97
CA LYS A 15 18.68 -0.68 10.12
C LYS A 15 19.72 -1.79 10.03
N SER A 16 20.06 -2.19 8.79
CA SER A 16 20.86 -3.39 8.49
C SER A 16 20.42 -4.64 9.27
N LEU A 17 19.11 -4.85 9.31
CA LEU A 17 18.44 -5.97 9.99
C LEU A 17 18.58 -5.98 11.52
N ASP A 18 18.87 -4.85 12.15
CA ASP A 18 18.75 -4.70 13.61
C ASP A 18 17.29 -4.79 14.06
N ARG A 19 17.01 -5.76 14.93
CA ARG A 19 15.67 -6.00 15.52
C ARG A 19 15.32 -5.00 16.62
N ASP A 20 16.31 -4.47 17.34
CA ASP A 20 16.10 -3.65 18.53
C ASP A 20 17.20 -2.59 18.64
N SER A 21 16.98 -1.49 17.90
CA SER A 21 18.00 -0.48 17.64
C SER A 21 18.03 0.66 18.66
N TYR A 22 17.41 0.49 19.83
CA TYR A 22 17.23 1.54 20.84
C TYR A 22 18.55 2.18 21.29
N ASN A 23 19.64 1.40 21.29
CA ASN A 23 20.99 1.83 21.67
C ASN A 23 22.04 1.49 20.60
N SER A 24 21.63 1.44 19.32
CA SER A 24 22.51 1.10 18.18
C SER A 24 23.14 2.33 17.52
N GLY A 25 22.96 3.51 18.13
CA GLY A 25 23.52 4.78 17.69
C GLY A 25 23.03 5.26 16.33
N ASP A 26 23.60 6.37 15.87
CA ASP A 26 23.23 7.02 14.62
C ASP A 26 23.56 6.17 13.40
N TRP A 27 24.64 5.38 13.47
CA TRP A 27 25.12 4.57 12.35
C TRP A 27 24.05 3.61 11.82
N LEU A 28 23.40 2.85 12.71
CA LEU A 28 22.35 1.90 12.31
C LEU A 28 20.97 2.53 12.21
N ASN A 29 20.73 3.67 12.88
CA ASN A 29 19.44 4.35 12.85
C ASN A 29 19.34 5.46 11.79
N ARG A 30 20.40 5.71 11.02
CA ARG A 30 20.50 6.80 10.04
C ARG A 30 19.27 6.87 9.13
N ILE A 31 18.79 8.09 8.93
CA ILE A 31 17.81 8.46 7.92
C ILE A 31 18.52 9.40 6.95
N ASP A 32 18.47 9.07 5.65
CA ASP A 32 19.17 9.83 4.62
C ASP A 32 18.17 10.54 3.71
N PHE A 33 17.89 11.82 4.02
CA PHE A 33 17.01 12.66 3.21
C PHE A 33 17.65 13.13 1.89
N SER A 34 18.90 12.77 1.59
CA SER A 34 19.45 12.92 0.23
C SER A 34 18.98 11.81 -0.72
N TYR A 35 18.33 10.78 -0.18
CA TYR A 35 17.81 9.60 -0.86
C TYR A 35 18.89 8.76 -1.58
N ASN A 36 20.16 8.94 -1.22
CA ASN A 36 21.28 8.23 -1.84
C ASN A 36 21.48 6.83 -1.24
N SER A 37 21.00 6.59 -0.02
CA SER A 37 21.04 5.28 0.63
C SER A 37 19.83 5.09 1.55
N ASN A 38 19.36 3.85 1.69
CA ASN A 38 18.37 3.48 2.71
C ASN A 38 19.01 2.94 4.00
N ASN A 39 20.34 2.98 4.13
CA ASN A 39 21.11 2.40 5.24
C ASN A 39 21.20 0.86 5.29
N TRP A 40 20.91 0.16 4.18
CA TRP A 40 21.14 -1.29 4.05
C TRP A 40 22.62 -1.62 3.87
N GLY A 41 23.08 -2.69 4.53
CA GLY A 41 24.42 -3.23 4.34
C GLY A 41 25.53 -2.40 4.99
N VAL A 42 25.23 -1.69 6.09
CA VAL A 42 26.23 -0.89 6.83
C VAL A 42 26.96 -1.66 7.94
N GLY A 43 26.84 -3.00 7.92
CA GLY A 43 27.46 -3.91 8.88
C GLY A 43 26.45 -4.81 9.59
N LEU A 44 26.94 -5.82 10.31
CA LEU A 44 26.09 -6.65 11.16
C LEU A 44 25.55 -5.80 12.32
N PRO A 45 24.27 -5.98 12.69
CA PRO A 45 23.69 -5.29 13.84
C PRO A 45 24.26 -5.82 15.16
N PRO A 46 24.14 -5.09 16.29
CA PRO A 46 24.85 -5.39 17.53
C PRO A 46 24.53 -6.79 18.06
N LYS A 47 25.57 -7.45 18.59
CA LYS A 47 25.53 -8.85 19.05
C LYS A 47 24.40 -9.10 20.05
N GLU A 48 24.23 -8.21 21.03
CA GLU A 48 23.33 -8.36 22.18
C GLU A 48 21.92 -8.82 21.79
N LYS A 49 21.35 -8.24 20.72
CA LYS A 49 19.98 -8.52 20.27
C LYS A 49 19.89 -9.35 18.99
N ASN A 50 21.01 -9.53 18.27
CA ASN A 50 20.97 -10.01 16.88
C ASN A 50 21.90 -11.19 16.56
N GLU A 51 22.83 -11.58 17.44
CA GLU A 51 23.87 -12.59 17.13
C GLU A 51 23.30 -13.90 16.59
N LYS A 52 22.22 -14.40 17.19
CA LYS A 52 21.55 -15.64 16.79
C LYS A 52 21.09 -15.62 15.32
N ASN A 53 20.79 -14.44 14.79
CA ASN A 53 20.32 -14.25 13.42
C ASN A 53 21.46 -13.88 12.45
N TRP A 54 22.69 -13.64 12.92
CA TRP A 54 23.82 -13.30 12.04
C TRP A 54 24.08 -14.30 10.91
N PRO A 55 23.94 -15.63 11.09
CA PRO A 55 24.08 -16.57 9.98
C PRO A 55 23.07 -16.33 8.85
N LEU A 56 21.87 -15.83 9.17
CA LEU A 56 20.83 -15.45 8.21
C LEU A 56 21.07 -14.06 7.60
N ILE A 57 21.53 -13.12 8.42
CA ILE A 57 21.74 -11.70 8.05
C ILE A 57 22.95 -11.56 7.12
N ARG A 58 24.07 -12.18 7.47
CA ARG A 58 25.36 -12.03 6.76
C ARG A 58 25.26 -12.27 5.25
N PRO A 59 24.69 -13.37 4.74
CA PRO A 59 24.59 -13.58 3.29
C PRO A 59 23.71 -12.53 2.59
N ARG A 60 22.66 -12.02 3.25
CA ARG A 60 21.78 -10.98 2.69
C ARG A 60 22.45 -9.62 2.61
N LEU A 61 23.27 -9.27 3.61
CA LEU A 61 24.03 -8.01 3.59
C LEU A 61 25.16 -8.04 2.57
N ALA A 62 25.71 -9.23 2.28
CA ALA A 62 26.77 -9.41 1.28
C ALA A 62 26.26 -9.38 -0.17
N ASP A 63 24.98 -9.69 -0.37
CA ASP A 63 24.37 -9.72 -1.70
C ASP A 63 24.00 -8.29 -2.17
N PRO A 64 24.64 -7.77 -3.24
CA PRO A 64 24.37 -6.42 -3.72
C PRO A 64 22.95 -6.25 -4.28
N SER A 65 22.26 -7.33 -4.68
CA SER A 65 20.89 -7.25 -5.22
C SER A 65 19.87 -6.79 -4.18
N PHE A 66 20.16 -6.94 -2.89
CA PHE A 66 19.30 -6.48 -1.79
C PHE A 66 19.42 -4.98 -1.49
N LYS A 67 20.43 -4.29 -2.03
CA LYS A 67 20.67 -2.87 -1.75
C LYS A 67 19.90 -2.00 -2.76
N PRO A 68 18.91 -1.21 -2.31
CA PRO A 68 18.17 -0.35 -3.23
C PRO A 68 19.05 0.79 -3.77
N GLN A 69 18.80 1.13 -5.02
CA GLN A 69 19.34 2.32 -5.66
C GLN A 69 18.46 3.54 -5.33
N LYS A 70 18.99 4.74 -5.57
CA LYS A 70 18.25 6.00 -5.40
C LYS A 70 16.91 6.02 -6.14
N SER A 71 16.86 5.47 -7.35
CA SER A 71 15.64 5.34 -8.14
C SER A 71 14.56 4.53 -7.40
N HIS A 72 14.93 3.42 -6.76
CA HIS A 72 13.99 2.60 -5.97
C HIS A 72 13.46 3.36 -4.75
N ILE A 73 14.32 4.12 -4.07
CA ILE A 73 13.94 4.93 -2.89
C ILE A 73 12.96 6.03 -3.29
N LEU A 74 13.24 6.75 -4.38
CA LEU A 74 12.36 7.80 -4.89
C LEU A 74 11.03 7.23 -5.38
N ALA A 75 11.04 6.10 -6.09
CA ALA A 75 9.81 5.42 -6.52
C ALA A 75 8.96 4.97 -5.33
N ALA A 76 9.57 4.48 -4.24
CA ALA A 76 8.85 4.15 -3.01
C ALA A 76 8.20 5.38 -2.38
N LEU A 77 8.91 6.51 -2.33
CA LEU A 77 8.41 7.77 -1.78
C LEU A 77 7.23 8.32 -2.59
N GLU A 78 7.32 8.25 -3.90
CA GLU A 78 6.27 8.65 -4.83
C GLU A 78 5.01 7.79 -4.65
N ASN A 79 5.17 6.47 -4.71
CA ASN A 79 4.09 5.50 -4.49
C ASN A 79 3.42 5.70 -3.12
N PHE A 80 4.21 5.89 -2.07
CA PHE A 80 3.68 6.15 -0.72
C PHE A 80 2.86 7.44 -0.68
N SER A 81 3.36 8.49 -1.32
CA SER A 81 2.65 9.78 -1.42
C SER A 81 1.32 9.63 -2.16
N ASP A 82 1.27 8.82 -3.22
CA ASP A 82 0.04 8.60 -3.98
C ASP A 82 -1.00 7.81 -3.20
N VAL A 83 -0.61 6.77 -2.49
CA VAL A 83 -1.52 6.03 -1.61
C VAL A 83 -2.12 6.95 -0.56
N LEU A 84 -1.32 7.88 0.00
CA LEU A 84 -1.84 8.90 0.91
C LEU A 84 -2.80 9.86 0.20
N ARG A 85 -2.44 10.41 -0.95
CA ARG A 85 -3.33 11.30 -1.73
C ARG A 85 -4.67 10.61 -2.04
N ILE A 86 -4.65 9.34 -2.46
CA ILE A 86 -5.86 8.56 -2.72
C ILE A 86 -6.68 8.39 -1.44
N ARG A 87 -6.07 8.02 -0.32
CA ARG A 87 -6.76 7.91 0.98
C ARG A 87 -7.50 9.20 1.37
N TYR A 88 -6.92 10.36 1.07
CA TYR A 88 -7.50 11.66 1.39
C TYR A 88 -8.44 12.20 0.30
N SER A 89 -8.41 11.64 -0.91
CA SER A 89 -9.30 12.04 -2.01
C SER A 89 -10.78 11.73 -1.78
N SER A 90 -11.07 10.75 -0.92
CA SER A 90 -12.44 10.31 -0.60
C SER A 90 -12.65 10.14 0.91
N PRO A 91 -13.78 10.58 1.48
CA PRO A 91 -14.17 10.25 2.85
C PRO A 91 -14.49 8.76 3.04
N LEU A 92 -14.78 8.01 1.97
CA LEU A 92 -15.11 6.58 2.02
C LEU A 92 -13.95 5.72 2.56
N PHE A 93 -12.69 6.15 2.39
CA PHE A 93 -11.53 5.50 3.03
C PHE A 93 -11.40 5.74 4.54
N ARG A 94 -12.25 6.60 5.10
CA ARG A 94 -12.15 7.16 6.46
C ARG A 94 -13.51 7.19 7.18
N LEU A 95 -14.36 6.18 6.94
CA LEU A 95 -15.61 5.99 7.65
C LEU A 95 -15.38 5.97 9.17
N ARG A 96 -16.27 6.66 9.91
CA ARG A 96 -16.06 6.99 11.33
C ARG A 96 -16.72 6.04 12.31
N THR A 97 -17.69 5.24 11.87
CA THR A 97 -18.49 4.38 12.74
C THR A 97 -18.48 2.93 12.25
N ALA A 98 -18.67 1.99 13.17
CA ALA A 98 -18.77 0.58 12.84
C ALA A 98 -19.96 0.30 11.90
N ASN A 99 -21.12 0.92 12.14
CA ASN A 99 -22.29 0.76 11.27
C ASN A 99 -22.00 1.20 9.84
N ALA A 100 -21.38 2.37 9.65
CA ALA A 100 -21.02 2.83 8.31
C ALA A 100 -20.06 1.86 7.61
N ILE A 101 -19.13 1.26 8.35
CA ILE A 101 -18.24 0.23 7.80
C ILE A 101 -19.02 -1.01 7.40
N GLN A 102 -19.91 -1.52 8.26
CA GLN A 102 -20.70 -2.72 8.01
C GLN A 102 -21.66 -2.57 6.83
N GLU A 103 -22.24 -1.39 6.65
CA GLU A 103 -23.21 -1.13 5.58
C GLU A 103 -22.55 -0.87 4.23
N ARG A 104 -21.27 -0.44 4.20
CA ARG A 104 -20.62 0.07 2.98
C ARG A 104 -19.47 -0.78 2.47
N ILE A 105 -18.75 -1.48 3.36
CA ILE A 105 -17.54 -2.22 2.99
C ILE A 105 -17.87 -3.69 2.76
N CYS A 106 -17.47 -4.21 1.61
CA CYS A 106 -17.57 -5.65 1.29
C CYS A 106 -16.24 -6.18 0.75
N PHE A 107 -15.96 -7.46 1.02
CA PHE A 107 -14.82 -8.18 0.45
C PHE A 107 -15.32 -9.24 -0.51
N HIS A 108 -14.77 -9.26 -1.73
CA HIS A 108 -15.30 -10.08 -2.83
C HIS A 108 -14.52 -11.37 -3.07
N ASN A 109 -13.21 -11.37 -2.83
CA ASN A 109 -12.37 -12.56 -2.98
C ASN A 109 -12.31 -13.36 -1.67
N THR A 110 -13.35 -14.16 -1.40
CA THR A 110 -13.52 -14.90 -0.13
C THR A 110 -13.94 -16.35 -0.35
N GLY A 111 -13.86 -17.16 0.71
CA GLY A 111 -14.25 -18.57 0.70
C GLY A 111 -13.16 -19.52 0.18
N PRO A 112 -13.47 -20.83 0.08
CA PRO A 112 -12.48 -21.86 -0.25
C PRO A 112 -11.87 -21.74 -1.65
N SER A 113 -12.56 -21.05 -2.55
CA SER A 113 -12.13 -20.82 -3.95
C SER A 113 -11.49 -19.44 -4.17
N ALA A 114 -11.17 -18.71 -3.09
CA ALA A 114 -10.53 -17.40 -3.22
C ALA A 114 -9.18 -17.51 -3.92
N VAL A 115 -8.86 -16.52 -4.76
CA VAL A 115 -7.57 -16.43 -5.43
C VAL A 115 -6.49 -16.08 -4.38
N PRO A 116 -5.46 -16.92 -4.18
CA PRO A 116 -4.42 -16.64 -3.19
C PRO A 116 -3.68 -15.33 -3.47
N GLY A 117 -3.32 -14.60 -2.41
CA GLY A 117 -2.56 -13.36 -2.53
C GLY A 117 -3.36 -12.15 -3.03
N VAL A 118 -4.69 -12.29 -3.20
CA VAL A 118 -5.55 -11.20 -3.68
C VAL A 118 -6.59 -10.81 -2.65
N ILE A 119 -6.74 -9.51 -2.41
CA ILE A 119 -7.83 -8.94 -1.62
C ILE A 119 -8.58 -7.97 -2.51
N VAL A 120 -9.89 -8.13 -2.61
CA VAL A 120 -10.77 -7.21 -3.35
C VAL A 120 -11.77 -6.62 -2.37
N MET A 121 -11.63 -5.34 -2.08
CA MET A 121 -12.48 -4.58 -1.16
C MET A 121 -13.31 -3.57 -1.96
N SER A 122 -14.61 -3.51 -1.75
CA SER A 122 -15.44 -2.40 -2.22
C SER A 122 -15.91 -1.51 -1.09
N ILE A 123 -16.17 -0.25 -1.40
CA ILE A 123 -16.80 0.72 -0.53
C ILE A 123 -17.91 1.42 -1.32
N GLU A 124 -19.15 1.23 -0.92
CA GLU A 124 -20.32 1.84 -1.57
C GLU A 124 -20.67 3.19 -0.90
N ASP A 125 -21.04 4.16 -1.73
CA ASP A 125 -21.66 5.39 -1.26
C ASP A 125 -23.17 5.42 -1.47
N GLY A 126 -23.83 6.26 -0.69
CA GLY A 126 -25.21 6.63 -0.92
C GLY A 126 -25.37 7.65 -2.03
N HIS A 127 -26.61 7.85 -2.47
CA HIS A 127 -26.97 8.93 -3.38
C HIS A 127 -28.00 9.81 -2.69
N GLU A 128 -27.82 11.13 -2.76
CA GLU A 128 -28.82 12.06 -2.26
C GLU A 128 -30.17 11.83 -2.98
N GLY A 129 -31.25 11.77 -2.20
CA GLY A 129 -32.60 11.49 -2.71
C GLY A 129 -32.92 10.01 -2.96
N VAL A 130 -31.97 9.10 -2.80
CA VAL A 130 -32.21 7.65 -2.89
C VAL A 130 -32.33 7.04 -1.49
N PRO A 131 -33.39 6.28 -1.18
CA PRO A 131 -33.49 5.58 0.10
C PRO A 131 -32.31 4.61 0.32
N GLY A 132 -31.72 4.63 1.52
CA GLY A 132 -30.62 3.75 1.89
C GLY A 132 -29.46 4.51 2.53
N LEU A 133 -28.27 4.31 2.00
CA LEU A 133 -27.05 4.99 2.46
C LEU A 133 -27.14 6.50 2.20
N SER A 134 -26.65 7.30 3.14
CA SER A 134 -26.41 8.72 2.90
C SER A 134 -25.24 8.92 1.95
N GLN A 135 -25.28 9.98 1.13
CA GLN A 135 -24.12 10.36 0.32
C GLN A 135 -23.03 10.97 1.20
N LEU A 136 -21.79 10.50 1.05
CA LEU A 136 -20.62 11.01 1.77
C LEU A 136 -19.60 11.65 0.82
N ASP A 137 -19.53 11.17 -0.41
CA ASP A 137 -18.60 11.60 -1.45
C ASP A 137 -19.37 12.15 -2.64
N SER A 138 -19.07 13.40 -2.99
CA SER A 138 -19.68 14.06 -4.15
C SER A 138 -19.10 13.56 -5.48
N ASN A 139 -17.91 12.97 -5.48
CA ASN A 139 -17.16 12.60 -6.69
C ASN A 139 -17.37 11.13 -7.07
N TYR A 140 -17.45 10.23 -6.08
CA TYR A 140 -17.43 8.79 -6.32
C TYR A 140 -18.60 8.07 -5.63
N SER A 141 -19.39 7.33 -6.40
CA SER A 141 -20.51 6.50 -5.89
C SER A 141 -20.03 5.16 -5.34
N TYR A 142 -18.86 4.70 -5.79
CA TYR A 142 -18.38 3.36 -5.52
C TYR A 142 -16.86 3.33 -5.65
N ILE A 143 -16.17 2.65 -4.74
CA ILE A 143 -14.73 2.45 -4.80
C ILE A 143 -14.45 0.95 -4.72
N VAL A 144 -13.58 0.45 -5.57
CA VAL A 144 -13.00 -0.89 -5.45
C VAL A 144 -11.49 -0.76 -5.31
N VAL A 145 -10.94 -1.45 -4.32
CA VAL A 145 -9.52 -1.54 -4.04
C VAL A 145 -9.11 -3.00 -4.19
N ILE A 146 -8.15 -3.25 -5.06
CA ILE A 146 -7.57 -4.56 -5.34
C ILE A 146 -6.14 -4.54 -4.85
N PHE A 147 -5.82 -5.41 -3.89
CA PHE A 147 -4.46 -5.71 -3.48
C PHE A 147 -4.07 -7.06 -4.09
N ASN A 148 -3.08 -7.06 -4.97
CA ASN A 148 -2.47 -8.25 -5.56
C ASN A 148 -1.02 -8.34 -5.10
N SER A 149 -0.74 -9.30 -4.22
CA SER A 149 0.63 -9.62 -3.78
C SER A 149 1.26 -10.76 -4.58
N SER A 150 0.58 -11.26 -5.62
CA SER A 150 1.13 -12.28 -6.51
C SER A 150 2.18 -11.68 -7.45
N PRO A 151 3.20 -12.45 -7.84
CA PRO A 151 4.22 -11.99 -8.78
C PRO A 151 3.70 -11.89 -10.23
N THR A 152 2.45 -12.26 -10.47
CA THR A 152 1.82 -12.29 -11.78
C THR A 152 0.52 -11.49 -11.78
N GLU A 153 0.11 -11.07 -12.97
CA GLU A 153 -1.22 -10.50 -13.19
C GLU A 153 -2.32 -11.49 -12.76
N VAL A 154 -3.42 -10.94 -12.25
CA VAL A 154 -4.61 -11.70 -11.88
C VAL A 154 -5.83 -11.06 -12.52
N SER A 155 -6.61 -11.85 -13.24
CA SER A 155 -7.96 -11.48 -13.66
C SER A 155 -8.97 -11.94 -12.60
N PHE A 156 -9.79 -11.01 -12.11
CA PHE A 156 -10.81 -11.28 -11.10
C PHE A 156 -12.20 -10.91 -11.63
N VAL A 157 -13.13 -11.84 -11.54
CA VAL A 157 -14.53 -11.64 -11.94
C VAL A 157 -15.41 -11.65 -10.70
N SER A 158 -16.14 -10.56 -10.47
CA SER A 158 -17.15 -10.48 -9.41
C SER A 158 -18.53 -10.21 -10.00
N PRO A 159 -19.50 -11.10 -9.81
CA PRO A 159 -20.90 -10.84 -10.17
C PRO A 159 -21.45 -9.56 -9.51
N ALA A 160 -21.04 -9.26 -8.29
CA ALA A 160 -21.50 -8.08 -7.54
C ALA A 160 -20.99 -6.74 -8.12
N LEU A 161 -19.94 -6.78 -8.95
CA LEU A 161 -19.36 -5.61 -9.60
C LEU A 161 -19.78 -5.47 -11.07
N GLN A 162 -20.51 -6.45 -11.62
CA GLN A 162 -20.96 -6.39 -13.01
C GLN A 162 -21.90 -5.19 -13.24
N GLY A 163 -21.71 -4.51 -14.38
CA GLY A 163 -22.51 -3.35 -14.75
C GLY A 163 -22.16 -2.06 -14.02
N LYS A 164 -21.24 -2.08 -13.04
CA LYS A 164 -20.69 -0.84 -12.45
C LYS A 164 -19.71 -0.22 -13.46
N ASN A 165 -19.87 1.08 -13.72
CA ASN A 165 -18.98 1.83 -14.59
C ASN A 165 -17.71 2.25 -13.82
N LEU A 166 -16.75 1.33 -13.70
CA LEU A 166 -15.52 1.52 -12.94
C LEU A 166 -14.39 2.06 -13.83
N GLN A 167 -13.65 3.05 -13.34
CA GLN A 167 -12.47 3.63 -13.97
C GLN A 167 -11.30 3.67 -13.01
N LEU A 168 -10.06 3.54 -13.50
CA LEU A 168 -8.88 3.66 -12.63
C LEU A 168 -8.81 5.05 -11.97
N HIS A 169 -8.41 5.10 -10.70
CA HIS A 169 -8.30 6.33 -9.94
C HIS A 169 -7.38 7.33 -10.66
N PRO A 170 -7.74 8.62 -10.80
CA PRO A 170 -6.97 9.61 -11.58
C PRO A 170 -5.48 9.70 -11.22
N ILE A 171 -5.15 9.66 -9.93
CA ILE A 171 -3.76 9.62 -9.43
C ILE A 171 -2.96 8.44 -10.02
N GLN A 172 -3.58 7.26 -10.17
CA GLN A 172 -2.91 6.08 -10.72
C GLN A 172 -2.83 6.12 -12.25
N VAL A 173 -3.81 6.76 -12.93
CA VAL A 173 -3.77 6.97 -14.39
C VAL A 173 -2.58 7.86 -14.79
N ALA A 174 -2.32 8.91 -14.02
CA ALA A 174 -1.21 9.83 -14.28
C ALA A 174 0.18 9.15 -14.27
N TYR A 175 0.29 7.97 -13.66
CA TYR A 175 1.54 7.20 -13.52
C TYR A 175 1.80 6.16 -14.61
N ILE A 176 0.86 5.93 -15.52
CA ILE A 176 1.01 4.91 -16.57
C ILE A 176 2.13 5.26 -17.56
N LEU A 177 2.74 6.45 -17.47
CA LEU A 177 3.75 6.96 -18.40
C LEU A 177 5.00 7.46 -17.64
N PRO A 178 5.80 6.62 -16.95
CA PRO A 178 7.07 6.19 -17.58
C PRO A 178 7.76 4.89 -17.04
N ASN A 179 7.25 4.18 -16.03
CA ASN A 179 8.02 3.12 -15.34
C ASN A 179 7.22 1.81 -15.19
N GLU A 180 7.37 0.91 -16.16
CA GLU A 180 6.67 -0.39 -16.18
C GLU A 180 7.07 -1.38 -15.06
N ASN A 181 8.07 -1.07 -14.21
CA ASN A 181 8.72 -2.11 -13.39
C ASN A 181 8.51 -2.04 -11.87
N LEU A 182 7.66 -1.17 -11.33
CA LEU A 182 7.36 -1.17 -9.89
C LEU A 182 5.89 -0.80 -9.61
N ARG A 183 4.96 -1.55 -10.20
CA ARG A 183 3.59 -1.61 -9.66
C ARG A 183 3.60 -2.50 -8.44
N ILE A 184 3.64 -1.90 -7.25
CA ILE A 184 3.00 -2.55 -6.09
C ILE A 184 1.55 -2.76 -6.53
N GLY A 185 1.06 -4.00 -6.52
CA GLY A 185 -0.23 -4.41 -7.08
C GLY A 185 -1.43 -3.86 -6.32
N LEU A 186 -1.53 -2.55 -6.17
CA LEU A 186 -2.68 -1.84 -5.63
C LEU A 186 -3.37 -1.13 -6.79
N GLU A 187 -4.54 -1.63 -7.18
CA GLU A 187 -5.40 -0.96 -8.16
C GLU A 187 -6.64 -0.44 -7.46
N ILE A 188 -6.93 0.84 -7.68
CA ILE A 188 -8.10 1.50 -7.13
C ILE A 188 -8.93 1.96 -8.31
N VAL A 189 -10.11 1.36 -8.46
CA VAL A 189 -11.07 1.74 -9.50
C VAL A 189 -12.32 2.34 -8.86
N LEU A 190 -12.88 3.34 -9.53
CA LEU A 190 -13.90 4.24 -9.00
C LEU A 190 -15.12 4.22 -9.93
N GLY A 191 -16.31 4.11 -9.36
CA GLY A 191 -17.57 4.43 -10.01
C GLY A 191 -17.86 5.91 -9.84
N GLN A 192 -18.11 6.61 -10.95
CA GLN A 192 -18.50 8.02 -10.92
C GLN A 192 -20.00 8.16 -10.57
N ASN A 193 -20.37 9.27 -9.95
CA ASN A 193 -21.76 9.66 -9.83
C ASN A 193 -22.25 10.08 -11.23
N ASN A 194 -23.22 9.35 -11.79
CA ASN A 194 -23.91 9.82 -12.99
C ASN A 194 -24.87 10.94 -12.54
N ILE A 195 -24.69 12.14 -13.08
CA ILE A 195 -25.69 13.22 -13.03
C ILE A 195 -26.75 12.94 -14.10
#